data_AF-A0A2G9M9N9-F1
#
_entry.id   AF-A0A2G9M9N9-F1
#
_cell.length_a   1.000
_cell.length_b   1.000
_cell.length_c   1.000
_cell.angle_alpha   90.00
_cell.angle_beta   90.00
_cell.angle_gamma   90.00
#
_symmetry.space_group_name_H-M   'P 1'
#
loop_
_entity.id
_entity.type
_entity.pdbx_description
1 polymer ?
#
loop_
_entity_poly.entity_id
_entity_poly.type
_entity_poly.pdbx_seq_one_letter_code
_entity_poly.pdbx_strand_id
1 'polypeptide(L)'
;MDIFKSMKKFGKQLTLNNNKMNGKLAESNYAMSRRFEGYEVIRTGRGSDYKERKVDWLTRQKGPWTHVEVKSSRTAPLSKLQKKTEKKTKRYRVHRNASFF
;
A
#
# COMPACT_ATOMS: atom_id res chain seq x y z
N MET A 1 30.26 -12.27 23.99
CA MET A 1 29.29 -11.84 22.96
C MET A 1 28.50 -10.69 23.53
N ASP A 2 28.54 -9.53 22.87
CA ASP A 2 28.23 -8.23 23.47
C ASP A 2 26.71 -7.98 23.62
N ILE A 3 26.22 -7.90 24.87
CA ILE A 3 24.79 -7.79 25.23
C ILE A 3 24.15 -6.59 24.53
N PHE A 4 24.87 -5.46 24.44
CA PHE A 4 24.42 -4.25 23.77
C PHE A 4 24.15 -4.46 22.28
N LYS A 5 24.99 -5.23 21.59
CA LYS A 5 24.82 -5.55 20.17
C LYS A 5 23.59 -6.43 19.94
N SER A 6 23.31 -7.34 20.88
CA SER A 6 22.11 -8.20 20.86
C SER A 6 20.83 -7.37 21.03
N MET A 7 20.78 -6.48 22.01
CA MET A 7 19.62 -5.61 22.26
C MET A 7 19.31 -4.69 21.08
N LYS A 8 20.34 -4.08 20.47
CA LYS A 8 20.18 -3.24 19.27
C LYS A 8 19.62 -4.02 18.08
N LYS A 9 20.07 -5.27 17.89
CA LYS A 9 19.57 -6.16 16.85
C LYS A 9 18.09 -6.53 17.09
N PHE A 10 17.72 -6.82 18.33
CA PHE A 10 16.35 -7.13 18.71
C PHE A 10 15.40 -5.95 18.49
N GLY A 11 15.79 -4.75 18.94
CA GLY A 11 14.99 -3.53 18.72
C GLY A 11 14.75 -3.26 17.23
N LYS A 12 15.79 -3.39 16.40
CA LYS A 12 15.66 -3.26 14.94
C LYS A 12 14.68 -4.28 14.36
N GLN A 13 14.73 -5.53 14.83
CA GLN A 13 13.83 -6.58 14.36
C GLN A 13 12.37 -6.28 14.72
N LEU A 14 12.11 -5.82 15.94
CA LEU A 14 10.78 -5.39 16.37
C LEU A 14 10.24 -4.24 15.50
N THR A 15 11.05 -3.21 15.24
CA THR A 15 10.65 -2.10 14.37
C THR A 15 10.31 -2.58 12.96
N LEU A 16 11.11 -3.48 12.39
CA LEU A 16 10.85 -4.04 11.06
C LEU A 16 9.56 -4.87 11.02
N ASN A 17 9.30 -5.66 12.06
CA ASN A 17 8.09 -6.46 12.18
C ASN A 17 6.85 -5.56 12.31
N ASN A 18 6.91 -4.53 13.14
CA ASN A 18 5.82 -3.55 13.29
C ASN A 18 5.55 -2.81 11.98
N ASN A 19 6.59 -2.35 11.28
CA ASN A 19 6.43 -1.69 9.98
C ASN A 19 5.75 -2.61 8.96
N LYS A 20 6.13 -3.90 8.94
CA LYS A 20 5.52 -4.90 8.05
C LYS A 20 4.06 -5.14 8.40
N MET A 21 3.72 -5.22 9.68
CA MET A 21 2.33 -5.36 10.13
C MET A 21 1.50 -4.13 9.76
N ASN A 22 1.99 -2.93 10.06
CA ASN A 22 1.29 -1.68 9.75
C ASN A 22 1.10 -1.51 8.24
N GLY A 23 2.08 -1.92 7.42
CA GLY A 23 1.93 -1.96 5.97
C GLY A 23 0.80 -2.88 5.52
N LYS A 24 0.77 -4.12 6.01
CA LYS A 24 -0.31 -5.08 5.71
C LYS A 24 -1.68 -4.59 6.15
N LEU A 25 -1.79 -4.01 7.34
CA LEU A 25 -3.06 -3.48 7.86
C LEU A 25 -3.55 -2.31 7.03
N ALA A 26 -2.66 -1.37 6.68
CA ALA A 26 -3.00 -0.25 5.80
C ALA A 26 -3.48 -0.73 4.42
N GLU A 27 -2.78 -1.68 3.82
CA GLU A 27 -3.17 -2.30 2.55
C GLU A 27 -4.54 -2.98 2.62
N SER A 28 -4.80 -3.75 3.68
CA SER A 28 -6.08 -4.47 3.86
C SER A 28 -7.24 -3.51 4.10
N ASN A 29 -7.07 -2.52 4.97
CA ASN A 29 -8.09 -1.52 5.27
C ASN A 29 -8.42 -0.68 4.04
N TYR A 30 -7.41 -0.31 3.25
CA TYR A 30 -7.61 0.37 1.98
C TYR A 30 -8.43 -0.49 1.01
N ALA A 31 -8.03 -1.74 0.76
CA ALA A 31 -8.77 -2.60 -0.16
C ALA A 31 -10.23 -2.81 0.28
N MET A 32 -10.45 -2.96 1.58
CA MET A 32 -11.79 -3.10 2.15
C MET A 32 -12.62 -1.83 1.97
N SER A 33 -12.10 -0.65 2.32
CA SER A 33 -12.85 0.61 2.18
C SER A 33 -13.23 0.88 0.72
N ARG A 34 -12.29 0.66 -0.21
CA ARG A 34 -12.54 0.86 -1.64
C ARG A 34 -13.60 -0.09 -2.19
N ARG A 35 -13.63 -1.34 -1.74
CA ARG A 35 -14.71 -2.27 -2.10
C ARG A 35 -16.07 -1.81 -1.58
N PHE A 36 -16.14 -1.34 -0.34
CA PHE A 36 -17.36 -0.75 0.22
C PHE A 36 -17.81 0.49 -0.55
N GLU A 37 -16.85 1.30 -1.03
CA GLU A 37 -17.10 2.44 -1.90
C GLU A 37 -17.42 2.03 -3.35
N GLY A 38 -17.60 0.76 -3.67
CA GLY A 38 -17.98 0.29 -5.01
C GLY A 38 -16.85 0.27 -6.03
N TYR A 39 -15.62 0.07 -5.57
CA TYR A 39 -14.50 -0.21 -6.45
C TYR A 39 -14.23 -1.72 -6.55
N GLU A 40 -13.90 -2.16 -7.76
CA GLU A 40 -13.27 -3.45 -7.97
C GLU A 40 -11.77 -3.30 -7.71
N VAL A 41 -11.22 -4.08 -6.79
CA VAL A 41 -9.82 -3.97 -6.32
C VAL A 41 -9.10 -5.31 -6.48
N ILE A 42 -8.01 -5.31 -7.25
CA ILE A 42 -7.19 -6.49 -7.58
C ILE A 42 -5.74 -6.25 -7.16
N ARG A 43 -5.10 -7.22 -6.48
CA ARG A 43 -3.65 -7.16 -6.19
C ARG A 43 -2.83 -7.32 -7.46
N THR A 44 -1.82 -6.49 -7.66
CA THR A 44 -0.97 -6.50 -8.88
C THR A 44 0.35 -7.23 -8.67
N GLY A 45 0.87 -7.26 -7.43
CA GLY A 45 2.05 -8.03 -7.03
C GLY A 45 3.40 -7.40 -7.39
N ARG A 46 3.47 -6.40 -8.29
CA ARG A 46 4.72 -5.68 -8.63
C ARG A 46 4.48 -4.20 -8.91
N GLY A 47 5.30 -3.34 -8.31
CA GLY A 47 5.35 -1.90 -8.61
C GLY A 47 4.14 -1.07 -8.14
N SER A 48 3.12 -1.73 -7.63
CA SER A 48 1.93 -1.21 -6.95
C SER A 48 1.40 -2.33 -6.07
N ASP A 49 0.54 -2.01 -5.11
CA ASP A 49 -0.12 -3.01 -4.29
C ASP A 49 -1.39 -3.51 -4.97
N TYR A 50 -2.11 -2.57 -5.59
CA TYR A 50 -3.41 -2.81 -6.20
C TYR A 50 -3.55 -2.15 -7.58
N LYS A 51 -4.52 -2.65 -8.33
CA LYS A 51 -5.21 -1.89 -9.37
C LYS A 51 -6.68 -1.83 -8.99
N GLU A 52 -7.28 -0.67 -9.14
CA GLU A 52 -8.69 -0.44 -8.84
C GLU A 52 -9.44 0.23 -9.98
N ARG A 53 -10.74 0.02 -10.06
CA ARG A 53 -11.66 0.78 -10.92
C ARG A 53 -13.00 0.96 -10.23
N LYS A 54 -13.63 2.12 -10.42
CA LYS A 54 -15.00 2.34 -9.93
C LYS A 54 -15.96 1.47 -10.76
N VAL A 55 -16.90 0.83 -10.09
CA VAL A 55 -18.02 0.13 -10.71
C VAL A 55 -19.28 0.90 -10.35
N ASP A 56 -20.02 1.33 -11.37
CA ASP A 56 -21.37 1.82 -11.18
C ASP A 56 -22.29 0.61 -10.93
N TRP A 57 -22.94 0.57 -9.77
CA TRP A 57 -23.77 -0.57 -9.39
C TRP A 57 -25.11 -0.61 -10.10
N LEU A 58 -25.61 0.54 -10.57
CA LEU A 58 -26.87 0.64 -11.27
C LEU A 58 -26.70 0.25 -12.74
N THR A 59 -25.69 0.80 -13.41
CA THR A 59 -25.45 0.59 -14.85
C THR A 59 -24.48 -0.55 -15.15
N ARG A 60 -23.82 -1.10 -14.13
CA ARG A 60 -22.68 -2.05 -14.22
C ARG A 60 -21.50 -1.52 -15.05
N GLN A 61 -21.47 -0.24 -15.39
CA GLN A 61 -20.36 0.35 -16.11
C GLN A 61 -19.10 0.36 -15.27
N LYS A 62 -17.97 0.03 -15.92
CA LYS A 62 -16.66 -0.12 -15.28
C LYS A 62 -15.76 1.02 -15.72
N GLY A 63 -15.31 1.81 -14.76
CA GLY A 63 -14.33 2.86 -15.01
C GLY A 63 -12.96 2.31 -15.41
N PRO A 64 -12.01 3.19 -15.76
CA PRO A 64 -10.66 2.78 -16.08
C PRO A 64 -9.91 2.24 -14.87
N TRP A 65 -8.98 1.31 -15.12
CA TRP A 65 -8.03 0.86 -14.12
C TRP A 65 -7.04 1.96 -13.72
N THR A 66 -6.82 2.06 -12.41
CA THR A 66 -5.80 2.91 -11.78
C THR A 66 -4.93 2.05 -10.88
N HIS A 67 -3.61 2.15 -11.04
CA HIS A 67 -2.68 1.48 -10.14
C HIS A 67 -2.59 2.27 -8.84
N VAL A 68 -2.59 1.57 -7.72
CA VAL A 68 -2.52 2.18 -6.40
C VAL A 68 -1.41 1.55 -5.59
N GLU A 69 -0.61 2.41 -4.98
CA GLU A 69 0.37 2.07 -3.97
C GLU A 69 -0.08 2.64 -2.62
N VAL A 70 -0.10 1.82 -1.59
CA VAL A 70 -0.55 2.17 -0.25
C VAL A 70 0.65 2.29 0.66
N LYS A 71 0.74 3.42 1.38
CA LYS A 71 1.76 3.66 2.40
C LYS A 71 1.08 3.87 3.75
N SER A 72 1.57 3.15 4.76
CA SER A 72 1.14 3.28 6.17
C SER A 72 1.65 4.54 6.87
N SER A 73 2.40 5.40 6.18
CA SER A 73 2.90 6.67 6.69
C SER A 73 2.89 7.74 5.61
N ARG A 74 2.69 8.99 6.04
CA ARG A 74 2.69 10.18 5.19
C ARG A 74 4.03 10.42 4.51
N THR A 75 5.14 10.03 5.12
CA THR A 75 6.50 10.32 4.65
C THR A 75 7.20 9.11 4.02
N ALA A 76 6.60 7.91 4.08
CA ALA A 76 7.22 6.71 3.55
C ALA A 76 7.56 6.83 2.05
N PRO A 77 8.83 6.71 1.65
CA PRO A 77 9.21 6.89 0.26
C PRO A 77 8.74 5.72 -0.62
N LEU A 78 8.57 6.00 -1.91
CA LEU A 78 8.40 4.95 -2.92
C LEU A 78 9.74 4.24 -3.17
N SER A 79 9.67 2.92 -3.37
CA SER A 79 10.82 2.13 -3.84
C SER A 79 11.20 2.53 -5.28
N LYS A 80 12.42 2.17 -5.71
CA LYS A 80 12.88 2.43 -7.09
C LYS A 80 11.94 1.84 -8.14
N LEU A 81 11.41 0.63 -7.88
CA LEU A 81 10.45 -0.03 -8.75
C LEU A 81 9.12 0.74 -8.80
N GLN A 82 8.60 1.16 -7.65
CA GLN A 82 7.34 1.93 -7.57
C GLN A 82 7.45 3.26 -8.31
N LYS A 83 8.55 4.00 -8.12
CA LYS A 83 8.83 5.23 -8.88
C LYS A 83 8.89 4.99 -10.39
N LYS A 84 9.48 3.87 -10.82
CA LYS A 84 9.54 3.51 -12.25
C LYS A 84 8.16 3.16 -12.79
N THR A 85 7.35 2.45 -12.03
CA THR A 85 5.97 2.10 -12.40
C THR A 85 5.10 3.35 -12.46
N GLU A 86 5.15 4.22 -11.45
CA GLU A 86 4.48 5.51 -11.42
C GLU A 86 4.76 6.33 -12.68
N LYS A 87 6.05 6.45 -13.07
CA LYS A 87 6.44 7.16 -14.29
C LYS A 87 5.92 6.53 -15.59
N LYS A 88 5.78 5.20 -15.63
CA LYS A 88 5.35 4.47 -16.85
C LYS A 88 3.83 4.40 -16.97
N THR A 89 3.11 4.43 -15.86
CA THR A 89 1.68 4.18 -15.81
C THR A 89 0.92 5.49 -15.82
N LYS A 90 0.08 5.70 -16.85
CA LYS A 90 -0.74 6.92 -16.99
C LYS A 90 -1.68 7.20 -15.79
N ARG A 91 -2.12 6.15 -15.09
CA ARG A 91 -3.02 6.24 -13.93
C ARG A 91 -2.38 5.52 -12.74
N TYR A 92 -1.56 6.24 -11.99
CA TYR A 92 -0.92 5.75 -10.77
C TYR A 92 -1.24 6.71 -9.63
N ARG A 93 -1.64 6.16 -8.48
CA ARG A 93 -1.98 6.94 -7.28
C ARG A 93 -1.26 6.36 -6.07
N VAL A 94 -0.66 7.23 -5.28
CA VAL A 94 -0.13 6.84 -3.96
C VAL A 94 -1.17 7.23 -2.91
N HIS A 95 -1.70 6.25 -2.19
CA HIS A 95 -2.56 6.48 -1.03
C HIS A 95 -1.71 6.42 0.23
N ARG A 96 -1.71 7.50 1.00
CA ARG A 96 -0.94 7.60 2.25
C ARG A 96 -1.90 7.68 3.41
N ASN A 97 -1.95 6.62 4.22
CA ASN A 97 -2.75 6.60 5.43
C ASN A 97 -1.85 6.97 6.61
N ALA A 98 -2.08 8.15 7.20
CA ALA A 98 -1.33 8.62 8.36
C ALA A 98 -1.82 8.01 9.67
N SER A 99 -2.99 7.37 9.70
CA SER A 99 -3.72 7.00 10.94
C SER A 99 -3.07 5.87 11.75
N PHE A 100 -1.92 5.34 11.33
CA PHE A 100 -1.20 4.28 12.04
C PHE A 100 0.06 4.77 12.78
N PHE A 101 0.28 6.10 12.82
CA PHE A 101 1.40 6.73 13.53
C PHE A 101 1.04 8.12 14.05
#